data_AF-A0A9W8R6Y3-F1
#
_entry.id   AF-A0A9W8R6Y3-F1
#
_cell.length_a   1.000
_cell.length_b   1.000
_cell.length_c   1.000
_cell.angle_alpha   90.00
_cell.angle_beta   90.00
_cell.angle_gamma   90.00
#
_symmetry.space_group_name_H-M   'P 1'
#
loop_
_entity.id
_entity.type
_entity.pdbx_description
1 polymer ?
#
loop_
_entity_poly.entity_id
_entity_poly.type
_entity_poly.pdbx_seq_one_letter_code
_entity_poly.pdbx_strand_id
1 'polypeptide(L)'
;MDLSVHMCFFIDGLDEYSGDHLEICQTLKELSEPSSIKICVSSRPWNVFEDAFGNSRETKLYMHELTHEDILNYTEARLSEHPRWSFVSSGPDAAASQSLINEVVDRSMGVFLWVFLVTRLLREGLSNDDKFSDLKRRVSSCPDDLEDFFKHILASVDSFYHEKMAGTLMVARDAEEPLDVEMFVFLDQEYDDENYALHPPAYHAWLEDDNYLAASSSIARRINGRCKGLLEWQNYKMDFLHRTVFDFLRTPEMVRFLQEKARANFCSHLSLLRARIAWFKRTAFHQNYPGEEGLDVIEDVPEFVHGLREAARYACLASDEGGDIKLQYQLFSITPNSE
;
A
#
# COMPACT_ATOMS: atom_id res chain seq x y z
N MET A 1 -30.12 29.26 -22.06
CA MET A 1 -30.47 28.13 -22.95
C MET A 1 -30.85 26.99 -22.05
N ASP A 2 -32.05 26.43 -22.20
CA ASP A 2 -32.43 25.22 -21.47
C ASP A 2 -31.71 24.04 -22.15
N LEU A 3 -30.69 23.49 -21.48
CA LEU A 3 -30.01 22.28 -21.94
C LEU A 3 -30.98 21.11 -21.76
N SER A 4 -31.16 20.28 -22.78
CA SER A 4 -32.02 19.09 -22.71
C SER A 4 -31.46 17.97 -21.81
N VAL A 5 -30.29 18.18 -21.22
CA VAL A 5 -29.55 17.22 -20.39
C VAL A 5 -29.15 17.91 -19.10
N HIS A 6 -29.45 17.28 -17.97
CA HIS A 6 -28.94 17.68 -16.66
C HIS A 6 -27.59 17.02 -16.43
N MET A 7 -26.59 17.80 -16.03
CA MET A 7 -25.22 17.35 -15.75
C MET A 7 -24.87 17.60 -14.28
N CYS A 8 -24.09 16.69 -13.70
CA CYS A 8 -23.55 16.85 -12.35
C CYS A 8 -22.05 16.53 -12.39
N PHE A 9 -21.22 17.48 -11.96
CA PHE A 9 -19.78 17.32 -11.88
C PHE A 9 -19.36 17.07 -10.43
N PHE A 10 -18.51 16.08 -10.21
CA PHE A 10 -17.86 15.82 -8.94
C PHE A 10 -16.37 16.09 -9.14
N ILE A 11 -15.85 17.08 -8.40
CA ILE A 11 -14.45 17.50 -8.48
C ILE A 11 -13.83 17.19 -7.12
N ASP A 12 -12.93 16.22 -7.10
CA ASP A 12 -12.23 15.79 -5.90
C ASP A 12 -10.88 16.52 -5.79
N GLY A 13 -10.57 17.07 -4.61
CA GLY A 13 -9.27 17.70 -4.32
C GLY A 13 -9.04 19.04 -5.04
N LEU A 14 -9.96 20.00 -4.92
CA LEU A 14 -9.79 21.31 -5.57
C LEU A 14 -8.54 22.07 -5.07
N ASP A 15 -8.06 21.79 -3.85
CA ASP A 15 -6.81 22.35 -3.31
C ASP A 15 -5.55 21.80 -4.00
N GLU A 16 -5.64 20.69 -4.73
CA GLU A 16 -4.54 20.13 -5.53
C GLU A 16 -4.37 20.84 -6.88
N TYR A 17 -5.31 21.72 -7.25
CA TYR A 17 -5.20 22.52 -8.46
C TYR A 17 -3.98 23.46 -8.36
N SER A 18 -3.08 23.37 -9.33
CA SER A 18 -1.81 24.11 -9.33
C SER A 18 -1.90 25.52 -9.93
N GLY A 19 -3.06 25.91 -10.47
CA GLY A 19 -3.32 27.24 -11.01
C GLY A 19 -3.87 28.22 -9.97
N ASP A 20 -4.52 29.29 -10.43
CA ASP A 20 -5.12 30.28 -9.54
C ASP A 20 -6.45 29.78 -8.94
N HIS A 21 -6.50 29.68 -7.61
CA HIS A 21 -7.68 29.17 -6.89
C HIS A 21 -8.89 30.12 -6.94
N LEU A 22 -8.69 31.42 -7.12
CA LEU A 22 -9.80 32.36 -7.29
C LEU A 22 -10.42 32.23 -8.68
N GLU A 23 -9.58 32.10 -9.71
CA GLU A 23 -10.01 31.92 -11.10
C GLU A 23 -10.84 30.64 -11.28
N ILE A 24 -10.37 29.51 -10.72
CA ILE A 24 -11.13 28.26 -10.80
C ILE A 24 -12.44 28.35 -10.02
N CYS A 25 -12.44 28.97 -8.83
CA CYS A 25 -13.65 29.19 -8.06
C CYS A 25 -14.69 30.00 -8.85
N GLN A 26 -14.26 31.06 -9.53
CA GLN A 26 -15.13 31.87 -10.37
C GLN A 26 -15.68 31.06 -11.56
N THR A 27 -14.81 30.33 -12.24
CA THR A 27 -15.19 29.47 -13.38
C THR A 27 -16.25 28.44 -12.98
N LEU A 28 -16.08 27.80 -11.83
CA LEU A 28 -17.04 26.82 -11.31
C LEU A 28 -18.38 27.46 -10.95
N LYS A 29 -18.38 28.68 -10.40
CA LYS A 29 -19.61 29.43 -10.13
C LYS A 29 -20.37 29.73 -11.43
N GLU A 30 -19.68 30.28 -12.43
CA GLU A 30 -20.26 30.59 -13.74
C GLU A 30 -20.81 29.33 -14.42
N LEU A 31 -20.09 28.21 -14.32
CA LEU A 31 -20.53 26.92 -14.86
C LEU A 31 -21.77 26.36 -14.15
N SER A 32 -22.00 26.74 -12.88
CA SER A 32 -23.16 26.31 -12.08
C SER A 32 -24.39 27.21 -12.21
N GLU A 33 -24.31 28.34 -12.93
CA GLU A 33 -25.46 29.23 -13.14
C GLU A 33 -26.65 28.57 -13.85
N PRO A 34 -26.46 27.72 -14.88
CA PRO A 34 -27.57 27.00 -15.49
C PRO A 34 -28.16 25.97 -14.51
N SER A 35 -29.48 25.97 -14.34
CA SER A 35 -30.19 24.99 -13.49
C SER A 35 -30.02 23.53 -13.95
N SER A 36 -29.54 23.33 -15.17
CA SER A 36 -29.19 22.02 -15.72
C SER A 36 -27.84 21.50 -15.23
N ILE A 37 -26.99 22.32 -14.60
CA ILE A 37 -25.65 21.92 -14.17
C ILE A 37 -25.54 22.02 -12.65
N LYS A 38 -25.11 20.94 -12.02
CA LYS A 38 -24.74 20.90 -10.60
C LYS A 38 -23.26 20.58 -10.47
N ILE A 39 -22.62 21.15 -9.45
CA ILE A 39 -21.22 20.90 -9.15
C ILE A 39 -21.10 20.60 -7.67
N CYS A 40 -20.42 19.50 -7.35
CA CYS A 40 -20.00 19.13 -6.01
C CYS A 40 -18.47 19.13 -6.00
N VAL A 41 -17.87 19.88 -5.08
CA VAL A 41 -16.42 19.99 -4.95
C VAL A 41 -15.98 19.53 -3.56
N SER A 42 -14.87 18.82 -3.47
CA SER A 42 -14.16 18.57 -2.21
C SER A 42 -12.87 19.38 -2.19
N SER A 43 -12.44 19.81 -0.99
CA SER A 43 -11.17 20.51 -0.78
C SER A 43 -10.79 20.52 0.70
N ARG A 44 -9.54 20.82 1.00
CA ARG A 44 -9.14 21.32 2.32
C ARG A 44 -9.83 22.66 2.63
N PRO A 45 -10.08 23.01 3.91
CA PRO A 45 -10.82 24.22 4.30
C PRO A 45 -9.95 25.49 4.19
N TRP A 46 -9.41 25.76 3.00
CA TRP A 46 -8.62 26.95 2.74
C TRP A 46 -9.54 28.16 2.57
N ASN A 47 -9.09 29.33 3.05
CA ASN A 47 -9.90 30.55 3.04
C ASN A 47 -10.49 30.89 1.66
N VAL A 48 -9.74 30.64 0.58
CA VAL A 48 -10.22 30.88 -0.79
C VAL A 48 -11.49 30.08 -1.13
N PHE A 49 -11.57 28.82 -0.69
CA PHE A 49 -12.74 27.97 -0.91
C PHE A 49 -13.86 28.27 0.08
N GLU A 50 -13.51 28.63 1.32
CA GLU A 50 -14.46 29.12 2.33
C GLU A 50 -15.18 30.39 1.87
N ASP A 51 -14.43 31.38 1.41
CA ASP A 51 -14.96 32.64 0.92
C ASP A 51 -15.79 32.43 -0.35
N ALA A 52 -15.38 31.50 -1.21
CA ALA A 52 -16.07 31.20 -2.45
C ALA A 52 -17.40 30.43 -2.25
N PHE A 53 -17.38 29.36 -1.47
CA PHE A 53 -18.47 28.36 -1.40
C PHE A 53 -19.06 28.17 0.00
N GLY A 54 -18.40 28.67 1.06
CA GLY A 54 -18.77 28.43 2.46
C GLY A 54 -19.87 29.32 3.03
N ASN A 55 -20.40 30.27 2.26
CA ASN A 55 -21.41 31.24 2.73
C ASN A 55 -22.78 30.61 3.08
N SER A 56 -23.03 29.36 2.71
CA SER A 56 -24.23 28.61 3.11
C SER A 56 -23.87 27.26 3.72
N ARG A 57 -24.43 26.98 4.90
CA ARG A 57 -24.31 25.67 5.56
C ARG A 57 -25.10 24.58 4.85
N GLU A 58 -26.07 24.93 4.02
CA GLU A 58 -26.91 23.97 3.29
C GLU A 58 -26.20 23.39 2.06
N THR A 59 -25.15 24.07 1.58
CA THR A 59 -24.38 23.69 0.38
C THR A 59 -22.97 23.23 0.73
N LYS A 60 -22.70 22.96 2.00
CA LYS A 60 -21.38 22.61 2.51
C LYS A 60 -21.47 21.51 3.55
N LEU A 61 -20.59 20.53 3.44
CA LEU A 61 -20.47 19.42 4.38
C LEU A 61 -19.03 19.38 4.92
N TYR A 62 -18.87 19.45 6.23
CA TYR A 62 -17.59 19.16 6.87
C TYR A 62 -17.50 17.67 7.14
N MET A 63 -16.73 16.94 6.31
CA MET A 63 -16.64 15.49 6.42
C MET A 63 -16.22 15.03 7.82
N HIS A 64 -15.26 15.70 8.46
CA HIS A 64 -14.79 15.34 9.79
C HIS A 64 -15.89 15.41 10.88
N GLU A 65 -16.87 16.30 10.73
CA GLU A 65 -18.02 16.39 11.65
C GLU A 65 -19.01 15.25 11.39
N LEU A 66 -19.18 14.84 10.12
CA LEU A 66 -20.11 13.81 9.71
C LEU A 66 -19.58 12.39 9.95
N THR A 67 -18.26 12.19 9.91
CA THR A 67 -17.64 10.88 10.14
C THR A 67 -17.46 10.54 11.62
N HIS A 68 -17.71 11.48 12.53
CA HIS A 68 -17.43 11.29 13.96
C HIS A 68 -18.19 10.07 14.53
N GLU A 69 -19.50 9.98 14.29
CA GLU A 69 -20.31 8.88 14.80
C GLU A 69 -19.91 7.54 14.17
N ASP A 70 -19.59 7.51 12.87
CA ASP A 70 -19.11 6.31 12.19
C ASP A 70 -17.74 5.86 12.72
N ILE A 71 -16.83 6.79 13.01
CA ILE A 71 -15.52 6.50 13.60
C ILE A 71 -15.66 5.96 15.03
N LEU A 72 -16.57 6.53 15.83
CA LEU A 72 -16.90 6.03 17.16
C LEU A 72 -17.41 4.59 17.08
N ASN A 73 -18.44 4.35 16.27
CA ASN A 73 -19.04 3.04 16.08
C ASN A 73 -18.01 2.02 15.56
N TYR A 74 -17.17 2.41 14.60
CA TYR A 74 -16.09 1.58 14.09
C TYR A 74 -15.10 1.21 15.20
N THR A 75 -14.64 2.19 15.97
CA THR A 75 -13.65 1.98 17.03
C THR A 75 -14.19 1.04 18.11
N GLU A 76 -15.43 1.26 18.55
CA GLU A 76 -16.10 0.42 19.54
C GLU A 76 -16.28 -1.02 19.05
N ALA A 77 -16.82 -1.20 17.84
CA ALA A 77 -17.02 -2.51 17.25
C ALA A 77 -15.68 -3.24 17.09
N ARG A 78 -14.68 -2.57 16.53
CA ARG A 78 -13.38 -3.15 16.20
C ARG A 78 -12.60 -3.62 17.43
N LEU A 79 -12.67 -2.87 18.52
CA LEU A 79 -12.07 -3.27 19.80
C LEU A 79 -12.89 -4.39 20.47
N SER A 80 -14.21 -4.32 20.44
CA SER A 80 -15.10 -5.31 21.05
C SER A 80 -15.02 -6.69 20.41
N GLU A 81 -14.65 -6.78 19.12
CA GLU A 81 -14.33 -8.04 18.44
C GLU A 81 -13.13 -8.77 19.07
N HIS A 82 -12.23 -8.06 19.76
CA HIS A 82 -11.07 -8.70 20.36
C HIS A 82 -11.46 -9.41 21.67
N PRO A 83 -11.19 -10.73 21.83
CA PRO A 83 -11.67 -11.50 22.99
C PRO A 83 -11.26 -10.93 24.35
N ARG A 84 -10.12 -10.22 24.40
CA ARG A 84 -9.60 -9.60 25.63
C ARG A 84 -10.15 -8.21 25.95
N TRP A 85 -10.89 -7.57 25.04
CA TRP A 85 -11.42 -6.22 25.28
C TRP A 85 -12.46 -6.19 26.39
N SER A 86 -13.26 -7.25 26.53
CA SER A 86 -14.29 -7.37 27.57
C SER A 86 -13.75 -7.21 28.99
N PHE A 87 -12.51 -7.65 29.25
CA PHE A 87 -11.86 -7.47 30.56
C PHE A 87 -11.52 -6.00 30.85
N VAL A 88 -11.32 -5.20 29.80
CA VAL A 88 -11.08 -3.75 29.90
C VAL A 88 -12.40 -3.01 30.03
N SER A 89 -13.36 -3.31 29.15
CA SER A 89 -14.63 -2.56 29.04
C SER A 89 -15.65 -2.88 30.13
N SER A 90 -15.58 -4.07 30.76
CA SER A 90 -16.45 -4.47 31.87
C SER A 90 -15.69 -4.60 33.21
N GLY A 91 -14.40 -4.30 33.22
CA GLY A 91 -13.55 -4.37 34.40
C GLY A 91 -13.47 -3.05 35.19
N PRO A 92 -12.48 -2.94 36.10
CA PRO A 92 -12.24 -1.71 36.88
C PRO A 92 -12.02 -0.46 36.02
N ASP A 93 -11.56 -0.64 34.79
CA ASP A 93 -11.23 0.43 33.84
C ASP A 93 -12.40 0.82 32.91
N ALA A 94 -13.62 0.29 33.10
CA ALA A 94 -14.75 0.47 32.19
C ALA A 94 -14.99 1.95 31.79
N ALA A 95 -15.09 2.86 32.76
CA ALA A 95 -15.28 4.29 32.48
C ALA A 95 -14.09 4.93 31.74
N ALA A 96 -12.88 4.47 32.05
CA ALA A 96 -11.68 4.95 31.40
C ALA A 96 -11.53 4.39 29.97
N SER A 97 -12.07 3.19 29.70
CA SER A 97 -12.06 2.57 28.38
C SER A 97 -12.89 3.37 27.36
N GLN A 98 -14.05 3.90 27.77
CA GLN A 98 -14.83 4.82 26.91
C GLN A 98 -14.06 6.11 26.65
N SER A 99 -13.34 6.62 27.64
CA SER A 99 -12.52 7.83 27.45
C SER A 99 -11.38 7.59 26.45
N LEU A 100 -10.79 6.39 26.44
CA LEU A 100 -9.77 6.00 25.46
C LEU A 100 -10.35 5.95 24.04
N ILE A 101 -11.57 5.40 23.89
CA ILE A 101 -12.27 5.39 22.60
C ILE A 101 -12.50 6.82 22.11
N ASN A 102 -13.04 7.69 22.95
CA ASN A 102 -13.26 9.10 22.60
C ASN A 102 -11.96 9.81 22.25
N GLU A 103 -10.86 9.54 22.95
CA GLU A 103 -9.53 10.07 22.62
C GLU A 103 -9.09 9.65 21.20
N VAL A 104 -9.33 8.40 20.80
CA VAL A 104 -9.05 7.93 19.43
C VAL A 104 -9.93 8.66 18.41
N VAL A 105 -11.22 8.83 18.69
CA VAL A 105 -12.16 9.52 17.81
C VAL A 105 -11.74 10.98 17.61
N ASP A 106 -11.51 11.71 18.70
CA ASP A 106 -11.16 13.13 18.68
C ASP A 106 -9.84 13.37 17.94
N ARG A 107 -8.82 12.54 18.22
CA ARG A 107 -7.49 12.69 17.61
C ARG A 107 -7.43 12.27 16.15
N SER A 108 -8.38 11.47 15.69
CA SER A 108 -8.43 11.09 14.28
C SER A 108 -8.65 12.27 13.35
N MET A 109 -9.26 13.38 13.84
CA MET A 109 -9.66 14.52 13.02
C MET A 109 -10.48 14.11 11.77
N GLY A 110 -11.25 13.02 11.88
CA GLY A 110 -12.04 12.45 10.78
C GLY A 110 -11.29 11.49 9.84
N VAL A 111 -10.02 11.20 10.10
CA VAL A 111 -9.17 10.38 9.23
C VAL A 111 -9.33 8.89 9.57
N PHE A 112 -10.18 8.18 8.83
CA PHE A 112 -10.44 6.75 9.02
C PHE A 112 -9.17 5.87 8.98
N LEU A 113 -8.21 6.17 8.11
CA LEU A 113 -6.96 5.41 8.03
C LEU A 113 -6.16 5.49 9.34
N TRP A 114 -6.16 6.64 10.00
CA TRP A 114 -5.52 6.81 11.30
C TRP A 114 -6.18 5.93 12.35
N VAL A 115 -7.53 5.95 12.41
CA VAL A 115 -8.33 5.13 13.33
C VAL A 115 -8.07 3.64 13.10
N PHE A 116 -8.04 3.21 11.84
CA PHE A 116 -7.70 1.83 11.46
C PHE A 116 -6.33 1.41 12.01
N LEU A 117 -5.32 2.26 11.86
CA LEU A 117 -3.96 1.99 12.36
C LEU A 117 -3.90 1.95 13.89
N VAL A 118 -4.53 2.90 14.58
CA VAL A 118 -4.55 2.96 16.05
C VAL A 118 -5.31 1.78 16.65
N THR A 119 -6.50 1.48 16.14
CA THR A 119 -7.28 0.31 16.60
C THR A 119 -6.50 -1.00 16.39
N ARG A 120 -5.74 -1.12 15.29
CA ARG A 120 -4.85 -2.26 15.08
C ARG A 120 -3.72 -2.33 16.11
N LEU A 121 -3.07 -1.22 16.44
CA LEU A 121 -2.04 -1.16 17.49
C LEU A 121 -2.59 -1.50 18.87
N LEU A 122 -3.81 -1.05 19.19
CA LEU A 122 -4.50 -1.41 20.42
C LEU A 122 -4.79 -2.91 20.47
N ARG A 123 -5.26 -3.51 19.37
CA ARG A 123 -5.50 -4.96 19.28
C ARG A 123 -4.22 -5.78 19.38
N GLU A 124 -3.10 -5.30 18.83
CA GLU A 124 -1.78 -5.91 19.05
C GLU A 124 -1.39 -5.85 20.53
N GLY A 125 -1.60 -4.70 21.19
CA GLY A 125 -1.39 -4.57 22.64
C GLY A 125 -2.24 -5.54 23.46
N LEU A 126 -3.53 -5.66 23.13
CA LEU A 126 -4.41 -6.65 23.76
C LEU A 126 -3.91 -8.07 23.56
N SER A 127 -3.44 -8.43 22.35
CA SER A 127 -2.87 -9.76 22.08
C SER A 127 -1.61 -10.04 22.92
N ASN A 128 -0.83 -9.01 23.25
CA ASN A 128 0.35 -9.07 24.10
C ASN A 128 0.02 -9.00 25.61
N ASP A 129 -1.27 -8.96 25.97
CA ASP A 129 -1.74 -8.78 27.35
C ASP A 129 -1.24 -7.47 28.01
N ASP A 130 -1.14 -6.40 27.22
CA ASP A 130 -0.83 -5.07 27.72
C ASP A 130 -1.87 -4.61 28.74
N LYS A 131 -1.41 -3.96 29.81
CA LYS A 131 -2.31 -3.34 30.78
C LYS A 131 -3.03 -2.16 30.15
N PHE A 132 -4.16 -1.76 30.72
CA PHE A 132 -4.89 -0.59 30.24
C PHE A 132 -4.03 0.71 30.21
N SER A 133 -3.10 0.87 31.15
CA SER A 133 -2.14 1.97 31.13
C SER A 133 -1.20 1.95 29.93
N ASP A 134 -0.82 0.76 29.46
CA ASP A 134 0.03 0.59 28.28
C ASP A 134 -0.77 0.88 27.00
N LEU A 135 -2.05 0.46 26.93
CA LEU A 135 -2.97 0.82 25.84
C LEU A 135 -3.14 2.34 25.71
N LYS A 136 -3.35 3.05 26.83
CA LYS A 136 -3.34 4.52 26.86
C LYS A 136 -2.05 5.10 26.33
N ARG A 137 -0.90 4.61 26.82
CA ARG A 137 0.42 5.07 26.37
C ARG A 137 0.62 4.87 24.86
N ARG A 138 0.13 3.77 24.28
CA ARG A 138 0.18 3.51 22.83
C ARG A 138 -0.59 4.58 22.06
N VAL A 139 -1.81 4.90 22.46
CA VAL A 139 -2.60 5.97 21.81
C VAL A 139 -1.84 7.28 21.92
N SER A 140 -1.43 7.68 23.12
CA SER A 140 -0.70 8.94 23.33
C SER A 140 0.64 9.04 22.58
N SER A 141 1.27 7.92 22.22
CA SER A 141 2.50 7.91 21.42
C SER A 141 2.29 7.93 19.90
N CYS A 142 1.07 7.68 19.42
CA CYS A 142 0.77 7.75 17.99
C CYS A 142 0.84 9.23 17.55
N PRO A 143 1.55 9.58 16.47
CA PRO A 143 1.47 10.91 15.87
C PRO A 143 0.06 11.19 15.31
N ASP A 144 -0.39 12.45 15.31
CA ASP A 144 -1.68 12.83 14.72
C ASP A 144 -1.61 12.90 13.19
N ASP A 145 -0.44 13.29 12.64
CA ASP A 145 -0.20 13.29 11.20
C ASP A 145 0.07 11.87 10.66
N LEU A 146 -0.51 11.54 9.51
CA LEU A 146 -0.40 10.20 8.92
C LEU A 146 1.02 9.85 8.47
N GLU A 147 1.77 10.80 7.89
CA GLU A 147 3.12 10.54 7.41
C GLU A 147 4.07 10.27 8.59
N ASP A 148 3.97 11.10 9.63
CA ASP A 148 4.70 10.86 10.89
C ASP A 148 4.30 9.52 11.52
N PHE A 149 3.02 9.16 11.45
CA PHE A 149 2.54 7.89 11.97
C PHE A 149 3.05 6.69 11.17
N PHE A 150 3.07 6.75 9.84
CA PHE A 150 3.69 5.71 9.01
C PHE A 150 5.18 5.56 9.33
N LYS A 151 5.89 6.68 9.47
CA LYS A 151 7.30 6.68 9.87
C LYS A 151 7.50 6.06 11.25
N HIS A 152 6.63 6.38 12.22
CA HIS A 152 6.63 5.78 13.55
C HIS A 152 6.43 4.26 13.49
N ILE A 153 5.50 3.79 12.66
CA ILE A 153 5.26 2.36 12.43
C ILE A 153 6.52 1.68 11.88
N LEU A 154 7.13 2.23 10.84
CA LEU A 154 8.35 1.68 10.22
C LEU A 154 9.55 1.71 11.17
N ALA A 155 9.70 2.78 11.96
CA ALA A 155 10.76 2.89 12.96
C ALA A 155 10.61 1.89 14.11
N SER A 156 9.39 1.41 14.38
CA SER A 156 9.10 0.40 15.40
C SER A 156 9.45 -1.03 14.96
N VAL A 157 9.73 -1.27 13.68
CA VAL A 157 10.14 -2.58 13.16
C VAL A 157 11.48 -2.95 13.79
N ASP A 158 11.60 -4.21 14.23
CA ASP A 158 12.86 -4.73 14.79
C ASP A 158 14.00 -4.52 13.78
N SER A 159 15.14 -4.02 14.26
CA SER A 159 16.36 -3.82 13.47
C SER A 159 16.79 -5.04 12.65
N PHE A 160 16.53 -6.25 13.14
CA PHE A 160 16.79 -7.49 12.42
C PHE A 160 16.04 -7.57 11.08
N TYR A 161 14.88 -6.95 10.97
CA TYR A 161 14.06 -6.94 9.75
C TYR A 161 14.29 -5.69 8.88
N HIS A 162 15.14 -4.73 9.26
CA HIS A 162 15.28 -3.46 8.55
C HIS A 162 15.64 -3.62 7.08
N GLU A 163 16.61 -4.48 6.75
CA GLU A 163 17.01 -4.71 5.36
C GLU A 163 15.86 -5.26 4.53
N LYS A 164 15.21 -6.32 5.02
CA LYS A 164 14.09 -6.97 4.32
C LYS A 164 12.86 -6.07 4.23
N MET A 165 12.58 -5.27 5.28
CA MET A 165 11.53 -4.25 5.27
C MET A 165 11.80 -3.24 4.16
N ALA A 166 12.99 -2.63 4.17
CA ALA A 166 13.35 -1.60 3.22
C ALA A 166 13.29 -2.12 1.78
N GLY A 167 13.93 -3.27 1.50
CA GLY A 167 13.90 -3.85 0.17
C GLY A 167 12.50 -4.22 -0.31
N THR A 168 11.63 -4.70 0.58
CA THR A 168 10.22 -5.00 0.22
C THR A 168 9.45 -3.75 -0.16
N LEU A 169 9.55 -2.69 0.65
CA LEU A 169 8.86 -1.44 0.39
C LEU A 169 9.38 -0.74 -0.86
N MET A 170 10.70 -0.79 -1.09
CA MET A 170 11.31 -0.25 -2.32
C MET A 170 10.85 -1.03 -3.55
N VAL A 171 10.86 -2.37 -3.52
CA VAL A 171 10.37 -3.21 -4.63
C VAL A 171 8.89 -2.97 -4.91
N ALA A 172 8.04 -2.91 -3.89
CA ALA A 172 6.62 -2.62 -4.06
C ALA A 172 6.36 -1.20 -4.60
N ARG A 173 7.17 -0.21 -4.18
CA ARG A 173 7.05 1.19 -4.63
C ARG A 173 7.49 1.39 -6.08
N ASP A 174 8.55 0.69 -6.49
CA ASP A 174 9.19 0.86 -7.80
C ASP A 174 8.61 -0.07 -8.87
N ALA A 175 7.76 -1.03 -8.47
CA ALA A 175 6.95 -1.81 -9.38
C ALA A 175 5.94 -0.94 -10.14
N GLU A 176 5.73 -1.27 -11.42
CA GLU A 176 4.74 -0.58 -12.25
C GLU A 176 3.30 -0.88 -11.83
N GLU A 177 3.06 -2.08 -11.32
CA GLU A 177 1.77 -2.56 -10.85
C GLU A 177 1.92 -3.40 -9.56
N PRO A 178 0.84 -3.59 -8.79
CA PRO A 178 0.83 -4.51 -7.66
C PRO A 178 1.36 -5.90 -8.06
N LEU A 179 2.35 -6.38 -7.31
CA LEU A 179 3.09 -7.61 -7.62
C LEU A 179 2.41 -8.85 -7.04
N ASP A 180 2.51 -9.97 -7.76
CA ASP A 180 2.07 -11.27 -7.26
C ASP A 180 2.96 -11.81 -6.15
N VAL A 181 2.42 -12.80 -5.43
CA VAL A 181 3.04 -13.48 -4.27
C VAL A 181 4.46 -13.96 -4.58
N GLU A 182 4.65 -14.52 -5.77
CA GLU A 182 5.89 -15.13 -6.24
C GLU A 182 7.03 -14.12 -6.31
N MET A 183 6.74 -12.87 -6.67
CA MET A 183 7.76 -11.84 -6.79
C MET A 183 8.43 -11.57 -5.43
N PHE A 184 7.67 -11.66 -4.33
CA PHE A 184 8.22 -11.52 -2.99
C PHE A 184 8.91 -12.79 -2.48
N VAL A 185 8.53 -13.96 -2.99
CA VAL A 185 9.27 -15.21 -2.73
C VAL A 185 10.66 -15.12 -3.37
N PHE A 186 10.74 -14.66 -4.61
CA PHE A 186 12.01 -14.44 -5.30
C PHE A 186 12.85 -13.35 -4.63
N LEU A 187 12.22 -12.27 -4.17
CA LEU A 187 12.90 -11.25 -3.37
C LEU A 187 13.50 -11.84 -2.09
N ASP A 188 12.79 -12.73 -1.39
CA ASP A 188 13.32 -13.40 -0.20
C ASP A 188 14.52 -14.30 -0.51
N GLN A 189 14.51 -15.01 -1.66
CA GLN A 189 15.65 -15.82 -2.13
C GLN A 189 16.89 -14.96 -2.41
N GLU A 190 16.70 -13.73 -2.89
CA GLU A 190 17.80 -12.82 -3.20
C GLU A 190 18.65 -12.46 -1.96
N TYR A 191 18.07 -12.51 -0.76
CA TYR A 191 18.82 -12.30 0.49
C TYR A 191 19.69 -13.50 0.88
N ASP A 192 19.39 -14.69 0.36
CA ASP A 192 20.18 -15.90 0.59
C ASP A 192 21.19 -16.11 -0.55
N ASP A 193 20.83 -15.76 -1.79
CA ASP A 193 21.67 -15.85 -2.99
C ASP A 193 21.31 -14.79 -4.04
N GLU A 194 22.19 -13.80 -4.26
CA GLU A 194 21.98 -12.74 -5.25
C GLU A 194 21.96 -13.23 -6.71
N ASN A 195 22.48 -14.42 -6.96
CA ASN A 195 22.53 -15.04 -8.29
C ASN A 195 21.41 -16.07 -8.51
N TYR A 196 20.41 -16.15 -7.61
CA TYR A 196 19.33 -17.13 -7.72
C TYR A 196 18.67 -17.16 -9.11
N ALA A 197 18.48 -15.98 -9.72
CA ALA A 197 17.88 -15.83 -11.04
C ALA A 197 18.75 -16.36 -12.19
N LEU A 198 20.06 -16.57 -11.98
CA LEU A 198 20.98 -17.13 -12.96
C LEU A 198 20.97 -18.66 -12.98
N HIS A 199 20.59 -19.29 -11.88
CA HIS A 199 20.55 -20.74 -11.77
C HIS A 199 19.51 -21.35 -12.72
N PRO A 200 19.62 -22.67 -12.99
CA PRO A 200 18.52 -23.42 -13.60
C PRO A 200 17.23 -23.23 -12.80
N PRO A 201 16.05 -23.30 -13.43
CA PRO A 201 14.78 -23.17 -12.73
C PRO A 201 14.73 -24.18 -11.58
N ALA A 202 14.66 -23.69 -10.34
CA ALA A 202 14.44 -24.56 -9.21
C ALA A 202 12.96 -24.96 -9.21
N TYR A 203 12.69 -26.26 -9.16
CA TYR A 203 11.34 -26.73 -8.89
C TYR A 203 10.94 -26.30 -7.48
N HIS A 204 10.02 -25.35 -7.38
CA HIS A 204 9.44 -24.96 -6.10
C HIS A 204 8.13 -25.71 -5.92
N ALA A 205 8.19 -26.87 -5.25
CA ALA A 205 7.03 -27.72 -4.93
C ALA A 205 5.86 -26.97 -4.23
N TRP A 206 6.13 -25.79 -3.68
CA TRP A 206 5.15 -24.94 -3.03
C TRP A 206 4.30 -24.08 -3.99
N LEU A 207 4.63 -24.07 -5.29
CA LEU A 207 3.88 -23.38 -6.34
C LEU A 207 2.90 -24.31 -7.07
N GLU A 208 2.75 -25.57 -6.64
CA GLU A 208 1.58 -26.38 -6.98
C GLU A 208 0.34 -25.79 -6.29
N ASP A 209 -0.82 -25.83 -6.94
CA ASP A 209 -2.07 -25.16 -6.48
C ASP A 209 -2.43 -25.46 -5.02
N ASP A 210 -2.25 -26.71 -4.58
CA ASP A 210 -2.55 -27.13 -3.21
C ASP A 210 -1.59 -26.51 -2.16
N ASN A 211 -0.39 -26.09 -2.56
CA ASN A 211 0.60 -25.43 -1.70
C ASN A 211 0.65 -23.91 -1.87
N TYR A 212 0.07 -23.35 -2.94
CA TYR A 212 0.11 -21.91 -3.21
C TYR A 212 -0.55 -21.08 -2.11
N LEU A 213 -1.73 -21.50 -1.62
CA LEU A 213 -2.43 -20.81 -0.53
C LEU A 213 -1.61 -20.80 0.77
N ALA A 214 -0.94 -21.91 1.08
CA ALA A 214 -0.09 -22.02 2.27
C ALA A 214 1.18 -21.18 2.13
N ALA A 215 1.82 -21.19 0.96
CA ALA A 215 2.99 -20.38 0.65
C ALA A 215 2.67 -18.88 0.67
N SER A 216 1.55 -18.49 0.04
CA SER A 216 0.99 -17.14 0.03
C SER A 216 0.72 -16.67 1.46
N SER A 217 0.06 -17.49 2.27
CA SER A 217 -0.16 -17.19 3.70
C SER A 217 1.14 -16.99 4.47
N SER A 218 2.19 -17.76 4.18
CA SER A 218 3.48 -17.65 4.85
C SER A 218 4.24 -16.37 4.45
N ILE A 219 4.34 -16.06 3.16
CA ILE A 219 4.98 -14.81 2.70
C ILE A 219 4.17 -13.59 3.15
N ALA A 220 2.84 -13.67 3.16
CA ALA A 220 1.97 -12.64 3.69
C ALA A 220 2.29 -12.29 5.14
N ARG A 221 2.44 -13.32 5.99
CA ARG A 221 2.81 -13.15 7.39
C ARG A 221 4.20 -12.55 7.56
N ARG A 222 5.18 -12.96 6.74
CA ARG A 222 6.53 -12.40 6.76
C ARG A 222 6.55 -10.92 6.38
N ILE A 223 5.86 -10.56 5.30
CA ILE A 223 5.75 -9.17 4.84
C ILE A 223 5.02 -8.33 5.88
N ASN A 224 3.92 -8.82 6.43
CA ASN A 224 3.23 -8.12 7.51
C ASN A 224 4.13 -7.93 8.75
N GLY A 225 4.95 -8.94 9.10
CA GLY A 225 5.89 -8.86 10.21
C GLY A 225 6.96 -7.76 10.04
N ARG A 226 7.45 -7.55 8.81
CA ARG A 226 8.50 -6.55 8.52
C ARG A 226 7.99 -5.19 8.05
N CYS A 227 6.79 -5.12 7.46
CA CYS A 227 6.19 -3.87 6.99
C CYS A 227 5.06 -3.37 7.90
N LYS A 228 4.78 -4.10 8.99
CA LYS A 228 3.71 -3.81 9.95
C LYS A 228 2.40 -3.46 9.22
N GLY A 229 2.02 -4.27 8.24
CA GLY A 229 0.80 -4.12 7.42
C GLY A 229 0.56 -2.75 6.80
N LEU A 230 1.62 -2.04 6.41
CA LEU A 230 1.52 -0.95 5.42
C LEU A 230 1.38 -1.49 3.99
N LEU A 231 1.55 -2.80 3.82
CA LEU A 231 1.27 -3.58 2.62
C LEU A 231 0.21 -4.63 2.95
N GLU A 232 -0.73 -4.84 2.04
CA GLU A 232 -1.86 -5.77 2.18
C GLU A 232 -2.07 -6.60 0.91
N TRP A 233 -2.66 -7.79 1.08
CA TRP A 233 -3.00 -8.66 -0.05
C TRP A 233 -4.39 -8.37 -0.53
N GLN A 234 -4.51 -7.99 -1.79
CA GLN A 234 -5.78 -7.74 -2.46
C GLN A 234 -5.78 -8.49 -3.79
N ASN A 235 -6.78 -9.35 -3.99
CA ASN A 235 -6.94 -10.13 -5.23
C ASN A 235 -5.65 -10.86 -5.65
N TYR A 236 -4.99 -11.54 -4.71
CA TYR A 236 -3.72 -12.26 -4.90
C TYR A 236 -2.48 -11.39 -5.21
N LYS A 237 -2.63 -10.07 -5.27
CA LYS A 237 -1.53 -9.12 -5.45
C LYS A 237 -1.23 -8.38 -4.15
N MET A 238 0.01 -7.94 -4.00
CA MET A 238 0.42 -7.07 -2.91
C MET A 238 0.20 -5.62 -3.30
N ASP A 239 -0.60 -4.91 -2.51
CA ASP A 239 -0.82 -3.48 -2.66
C ASP A 239 -0.48 -2.74 -1.37
N PHE A 240 -0.37 -1.42 -1.46
CA PHE A 240 -0.28 -0.56 -0.30
C PHE A 240 -1.62 -0.52 0.42
N LEU A 241 -1.57 -0.46 1.76
CA LEU A 241 -2.77 -0.28 2.59
C LEU A 241 -3.62 0.90 2.11
N HIS A 242 -2.96 1.97 1.66
CA HIS A 242 -3.63 3.15 1.10
C HIS A 242 -2.70 3.89 0.15
N ARG A 243 -3.26 4.63 -0.81
CA ARG A 243 -2.51 5.48 -1.74
C ARG A 243 -1.57 6.47 -1.04
N THR A 244 -2.00 7.03 0.10
CA THR A 244 -1.17 7.94 0.93
C THR A 244 0.13 7.28 1.40
N VAL A 245 0.12 5.97 1.66
CA VAL A 245 1.36 5.23 2.02
C VAL A 245 2.30 5.19 0.82
N PHE A 246 1.78 4.91 -0.37
CA PHE A 246 2.56 4.91 -1.60
C PHE A 246 3.19 6.27 -1.88
N ASP A 247 2.42 7.35 -1.77
CA ASP A 247 2.92 8.71 -2.01
C ASP A 247 3.94 9.13 -0.93
N PHE A 248 3.69 8.80 0.34
CA PHE A 248 4.63 9.02 1.45
C PHE A 248 6.00 8.36 1.22
N LEU A 249 6.04 7.11 0.73
CA LEU A 249 7.30 6.39 0.48
C LEU A 249 8.12 6.95 -0.70
N ARG A 250 7.51 7.84 -1.49
CA ARG A 250 8.17 8.56 -2.61
C ARG A 250 8.70 9.93 -2.20
N THR A 251 8.43 10.38 -0.98
CA THR A 251 9.02 11.61 -0.47
C THR A 251 10.56 11.48 -0.39
N PRO A 252 11.32 12.56 -0.61
CA PRO A 252 12.79 12.51 -0.54
C PRO A 252 13.33 12.03 0.81
N GLU A 253 12.60 12.32 1.89
CA GLU A 253 12.93 11.85 3.23
C GLU A 253 12.80 10.33 3.34
N MET A 254 11.66 9.77 2.91
CA MET A 254 11.44 8.33 3.02
C MET A 254 12.28 7.52 2.05
N VAL A 255 12.60 8.08 0.87
CA VAL A 255 13.59 7.47 -0.04
C VAL A 255 14.93 7.30 0.69
N ARG A 256 15.42 8.32 1.39
CA ARG A 256 16.66 8.22 2.19
C ARG A 256 16.52 7.25 3.35
N PHE A 257 15.42 7.31 4.09
CA PHE A 257 15.14 6.39 5.20
C PHE A 257 15.21 4.93 4.75
N LEU A 258 14.58 4.58 3.64
CA LEU A 258 14.61 3.21 3.12
C LEU A 258 16.02 2.84 2.62
N GLN A 259 16.72 3.74 1.92
CA GLN A 259 18.10 3.50 1.47
C GLN A 259 19.07 3.25 2.63
N GLU A 260 18.96 3.99 3.72
CA GLU A 260 19.77 3.80 4.94
C GLU A 260 19.49 2.46 5.64
N LYS A 261 18.29 1.89 5.45
CA LYS A 261 17.86 0.63 6.06
C LYS A 261 18.04 -0.58 5.16
N ALA A 262 18.17 -0.39 3.85
CA ALA A 262 18.39 -1.46 2.89
C ALA A 262 19.83 -2.01 2.99
N ARG A 263 20.04 -3.21 2.43
CA ARG A 263 21.40 -3.76 2.28
C ARG A 263 22.26 -2.82 1.42
N ALA A 264 23.58 -2.87 1.60
CA ALA A 264 24.50 -2.06 0.81
C ALA A 264 24.31 -2.29 -0.69
N ASN A 265 24.26 -1.20 -1.47
CA ASN A 265 24.04 -1.22 -2.93
C ASN A 265 22.74 -1.91 -3.38
N PHE A 266 21.71 -1.98 -2.52
CA PHE A 266 20.40 -2.49 -2.93
C PHE A 266 19.81 -1.62 -4.05
N CYS A 267 19.43 -2.26 -5.16
CA CYS A 267 18.70 -1.66 -6.27
C CYS A 267 17.40 -2.45 -6.49
N SER A 268 16.27 -1.81 -6.21
CA SER A 268 14.93 -2.40 -6.35
C SER A 268 14.62 -2.79 -7.79
N HIS A 269 15.02 -1.99 -8.78
CA HIS A 269 14.84 -2.33 -10.19
C HIS A 269 15.64 -3.58 -10.58
N LEU A 270 16.85 -3.77 -10.03
CA LEU A 270 17.62 -4.99 -10.27
C LEU A 270 16.97 -6.21 -9.61
N SER A 271 16.44 -6.05 -8.40
CA SER A 271 15.65 -7.10 -7.73
C SER A 271 14.39 -7.46 -8.53
N LEU A 272 13.65 -6.47 -9.04
CA LEU A 272 12.47 -6.66 -9.91
C LEU A 272 12.85 -7.41 -11.18
N LEU A 273 13.96 -7.03 -11.83
CA LEU A 273 14.50 -7.75 -12.99
C LEU A 273 14.79 -9.21 -12.67
N ARG A 274 15.56 -9.48 -11.61
CA ARG A 274 15.91 -10.85 -11.17
C ARG A 274 14.64 -11.67 -10.90
N ALA A 275 13.65 -11.10 -10.22
CA ALA A 275 12.39 -11.77 -9.92
C ALA A 275 11.59 -12.11 -11.19
N ARG A 276 11.49 -11.16 -12.13
CA ARG A 276 10.83 -11.41 -13.43
C ARG A 276 11.53 -12.50 -14.22
N ILE A 277 12.86 -12.53 -14.25
CA ILE A 277 13.60 -13.62 -14.94
C ILE A 277 13.35 -14.98 -14.28
N ALA A 278 13.41 -15.06 -12.95
CA ALA A 278 13.14 -16.30 -12.24
C ALA A 278 11.72 -16.81 -12.53
N TRP A 279 10.75 -15.89 -12.57
CA TRP A 279 9.38 -16.18 -12.98
C TRP A 279 9.31 -16.71 -14.41
N PHE A 280 9.99 -16.08 -15.38
CA PHE A 280 10.05 -16.53 -16.77
C PHE A 280 10.67 -17.91 -16.96
N LYS A 281 11.82 -18.14 -16.32
CA LYS A 281 12.52 -19.43 -16.38
C LYS A 281 11.65 -20.56 -15.88
N ARG A 282 10.82 -20.30 -14.87
CA ARG A 282 9.83 -21.25 -14.34
C ARG A 282 8.72 -21.53 -15.36
N THR A 283 8.05 -20.51 -15.87
CA THR A 283 6.89 -20.68 -16.76
C THR A 283 7.24 -21.39 -18.07
N ALA A 284 8.36 -21.01 -18.71
CA ALA A 284 8.84 -21.69 -19.91
C ALA A 284 9.19 -23.17 -19.68
N PHE A 285 9.68 -23.53 -18.49
CA PHE A 285 10.00 -24.93 -18.17
C PHE A 285 8.75 -25.77 -17.90
N HIS A 286 7.72 -25.19 -17.27
CA HIS A 286 6.41 -25.84 -17.12
C HIS A 286 5.74 -26.09 -18.48
N GLN A 287 5.81 -25.13 -19.42
CA GLN A 287 5.28 -25.34 -20.77
C GLN A 287 5.98 -26.47 -21.54
N ASN A 288 7.27 -26.69 -21.29
CA ASN A 288 8.06 -27.73 -21.95
C ASN A 288 7.93 -29.14 -21.34
N TYR A 289 7.26 -29.28 -20.19
CA TYR A 289 6.93 -30.57 -19.57
C TYR A 289 5.41 -30.66 -19.32
N PRO A 290 4.58 -30.90 -20.35
CA PRO A 290 3.16 -31.14 -20.15
C PRO A 290 2.98 -32.59 -19.68
N GLY A 291 2.77 -32.77 -18.37
CA GLY A 291 1.95 -33.88 -17.91
C GLY A 291 0.54 -33.62 -18.44
N GLU A 292 0.11 -34.45 -19.38
CA GLU A 292 -1.25 -34.60 -19.95
C GLU A 292 -2.34 -33.67 -19.40
N GLU A 293 -2.56 -32.51 -20.04
CA GLU A 293 -3.85 -32.02 -20.60
C GLU A 293 -3.62 -30.58 -21.10
N GLY A 294 -3.99 -30.31 -22.35
CA GLY A 294 -3.62 -29.10 -23.07
C GLY A 294 -4.24 -27.83 -22.50
N LEU A 295 -3.39 -26.89 -22.08
CA LEU A 295 -3.75 -25.49 -21.89
C LEU A 295 -3.38 -24.70 -23.16
N ASP A 296 -4.32 -23.89 -23.64
CA ASP A 296 -4.25 -23.21 -24.93
C ASP A 296 -3.13 -22.16 -24.96
N VAL A 297 -2.10 -22.43 -25.78
CA VAL A 297 -0.91 -21.58 -26.02
C VAL A 297 -1.25 -20.14 -26.45
N ILE A 298 -2.52 -19.84 -26.76
CA ILE A 298 -2.99 -18.56 -27.26
C ILE A 298 -3.39 -17.59 -26.12
N GLU A 299 -3.82 -18.08 -24.96
CA GLU A 299 -4.26 -17.22 -23.83
C GLU A 299 -3.09 -16.58 -23.08
N ASP A 300 -1.92 -17.24 -23.00
CA ASP A 300 -0.78 -16.79 -22.20
C ASP A 300 0.22 -15.85 -22.94
N VAL A 301 0.08 -15.68 -24.25
CA VAL A 301 0.98 -14.82 -25.06
C VAL A 301 1.00 -13.36 -24.57
N PRO A 302 -0.14 -12.74 -24.22
CA PRO A 302 -0.15 -11.39 -23.68
C PRO A 302 0.62 -11.25 -22.36
N GLU A 303 0.47 -12.20 -21.44
CA GLU A 303 1.17 -12.19 -20.15
C GLU A 303 2.69 -12.38 -20.33
N PHE A 304 3.06 -13.29 -21.22
CA PHE A 304 4.47 -13.52 -21.58
C PHE A 304 5.12 -12.26 -22.17
N VAL A 305 4.44 -11.61 -23.13
CA VAL A 305 4.93 -10.37 -23.75
C VAL A 305 4.99 -9.22 -22.74
N HIS A 306 4.00 -9.13 -21.85
CA HIS A 306 3.96 -8.13 -20.78
C HIS A 306 5.17 -8.25 -19.85
N GLY A 307 5.42 -9.44 -19.30
CA GLY A 307 6.55 -9.60 -18.39
C GLY A 307 7.91 -9.35 -19.07
N LEU A 308 8.06 -9.65 -20.38
CA LEU A 308 9.31 -9.39 -21.10
C LEU A 308 9.57 -7.89 -21.24
N ARG A 309 8.50 -7.12 -21.47
CA ARG A 309 8.57 -5.65 -21.50
C ARG A 309 8.94 -5.09 -20.14
N GLU A 310 8.34 -5.61 -19.06
CA GLU A 310 8.70 -5.23 -17.70
C GLU A 310 10.17 -5.57 -17.38
N ALA A 311 10.63 -6.77 -17.72
CA ALA A 311 12.02 -7.16 -17.52
C ALA A 311 12.98 -6.21 -18.28
N ALA A 312 12.71 -5.92 -19.54
CA ALA A 312 13.50 -4.97 -20.32
C ALA A 312 13.49 -3.56 -19.68
N ARG A 313 12.34 -3.09 -19.20
CA ARG A 313 12.20 -1.81 -18.51
C ARG A 313 13.02 -1.76 -17.22
N TYR A 314 12.89 -2.76 -16.35
CA TYR A 314 13.65 -2.82 -15.10
C TYR A 314 15.15 -2.94 -15.35
N ALA A 315 15.59 -3.57 -16.44
CA ALA A 315 16.99 -3.57 -16.84
C ALA A 315 17.49 -2.17 -17.22
N CYS A 316 16.70 -1.39 -17.96
CA CYS A 316 17.04 0.01 -18.26
C CYS A 316 17.14 0.85 -16.99
N LEU A 317 16.11 0.80 -16.13
CA LEU A 317 16.07 1.57 -14.88
C LEU A 317 17.22 1.19 -13.92
N ALA A 318 17.53 -0.09 -13.79
CA ALA A 318 18.66 -0.55 -12.99
C ALA A 318 20.01 -0.06 -13.54
N SER A 319 20.14 0.08 -14.87
CA SER A 319 21.36 0.61 -15.49
C SER A 319 21.56 2.08 -15.15
N ASP A 320 20.47 2.87 -15.19
CA ASP A 320 20.50 4.30 -14.87
C ASP A 320 20.86 4.56 -13.40
N GLU A 321 20.52 3.63 -12.51
CA GLU A 321 20.87 3.66 -11.08
C GLU A 321 22.26 3.10 -10.74
N GLY A 322 23.03 2.66 -11.74
CA GLY A 322 24.37 2.10 -11.54
C GLY A 322 24.39 0.65 -11.03
N GLY A 323 23.30 -0.10 -11.21
CA GLY A 323 23.25 -1.54 -10.95
C GLY A 323 24.23 -2.33 -11.84
N ASP A 324 24.63 -3.52 -11.40
CA ASP A 324 25.65 -4.31 -12.11
C ASP A 324 25.22 -4.73 -13.52
N ILE A 325 25.80 -4.04 -14.52
CA ILE A 325 25.54 -4.20 -15.95
C ILE A 325 25.95 -5.59 -16.47
N LYS A 326 26.89 -6.31 -15.81
CA LYS A 326 27.35 -7.62 -16.29
C LYS A 326 26.29 -8.72 -16.16
N LEU A 327 25.44 -8.62 -15.15
CA LEU A 327 24.28 -9.51 -14.99
C LEU A 327 23.30 -9.35 -16.14
N GLN A 328 23.03 -8.12 -16.59
CA GLN A 328 22.07 -7.86 -17.67
C GLN A 328 22.44 -8.58 -18.98
N TYR A 329 23.73 -8.56 -19.36
CA TYR A 329 24.21 -9.25 -20.56
C TYR A 329 24.16 -10.77 -20.43
N GLN A 330 24.47 -11.32 -19.25
CA GLN A 330 24.37 -12.76 -19.01
C GLN A 330 22.91 -13.23 -18.97
N LEU A 331 21.99 -12.38 -18.54
CA LEU A 331 20.57 -12.68 -18.39
C LEU A 331 19.81 -12.75 -19.72
N PHE A 332 20.14 -11.90 -20.70
CA PHE A 332 19.58 -11.98 -22.06
C PHE A 332 20.19 -13.12 -22.92
N SER A 333 21.36 -13.65 -22.54
CA SER A 333 21.98 -14.80 -23.22
C SER A 333 21.45 -16.17 -22.77
N ILE A 334 20.50 -16.21 -21.82
CA ILE A 334 19.82 -17.45 -21.35
C ILE A 334 18.40 -17.54 -21.96
N THR A 335 18.19 -17.00 -23.16
CA THR A 335 17.10 -17.50 -24.01
C THR A 335 17.42 -18.94 -24.40
N PRO A 336 16.43 -19.85 -24.46
CA PRO A 336 16.71 -21.23 -24.85
C PRO A 336 17.39 -21.20 -26.21
N ASN A 337 18.53 -21.87 -26.34
CA ASN A 337 19.05 -22.23 -27.64
C ASN A 337 17.90 -22.93 -28.37
N SER A 338 17.41 -22.28 -29.42
CA SER A 338 16.61 -22.93 -30.44
C SER A 338 17.54 -23.94 -31.13
N GLU A 339 17.51 -25.19 -30.67
CA GLU A 339 17.86 -26.35 -31.50
C GLU A 339 16.60 -26.94 -32.10
#